data_AF-A0A8H8DEH9-F1
#
_entry.id   AF-A0A8H8DEH9-F1
#
_cell.length_a   1.000
_cell.length_b   1.000
_cell.length_c   1.000
_cell.angle_alpha   90.00
_cell.angle_beta   90.00
_cell.angle_gamma   90.00
#
_symmetry.space_group_name_H-M   'P 1'
#
loop_
_entity.id
_entity.type
_entity.pdbx_description
1 polymer ?
#
loop_
_entity_poly.entity_id
_entity_poly.type
_entity_poly.pdbx_seq_one_letter_code
_entity_poly.pdbx_strand_id
1 'polypeptide(L)'
;MVNWLQLLPLIFRNIRDDFVANFVTRLPLLLVLDPDSFEPPFTNGLNDFLEMANLTTVADSELSSGKDYVYYTIIEYAILLLSLVFAGFDILYSMLRLCMSAVFIGCLISVLGFCTIWLIVTITRRWKLISMIIRNNEFEGVW
;
A
#
# COMPACT_ATOMS: atom_id res chain seq x y z
N MET A 1 2.51 32.14 9.99
CA MET A 1 2.22 32.10 8.54
C MET A 1 2.35 30.66 8.10
N VAL A 2 1.25 30.04 7.68
CA VAL A 2 1.28 28.68 7.14
C VAL A 2 1.96 28.74 5.78
N ASN A 3 2.97 27.90 5.58
CA ASN A 3 3.73 27.86 4.32
C ASN A 3 3.28 26.64 3.54
N TRP A 4 2.99 26.79 2.24
CA TRP A 4 2.61 25.69 1.34
C TRP A 4 3.63 24.55 1.33
N LEU A 5 4.90 24.82 1.64
CA LEU A 5 5.94 23.81 1.84
C LEU A 5 5.65 22.82 2.99
N GLN A 6 4.75 23.15 3.92
CA GLN A 6 4.33 22.27 5.02
C GLN A 6 3.37 21.17 4.58
N LEU A 7 2.78 21.28 3.37
CA LEU A 7 1.95 20.23 2.78
C LEU A 7 2.76 18.98 2.43
N LEU A 8 3.98 19.15 1.93
CA LEU A 8 4.87 18.04 1.56
C LEU A 8 5.17 17.09 2.74
N PRO A 9 5.65 17.55 3.91
CA PRO A 9 5.93 16.66 5.03
C PRO A 9 4.66 15.98 5.58
N LEU A 10 3.47 16.60 5.48
CA LEU A 10 2.18 15.98 5.82
C LEU A 10 1.89 14.80 4.89
N ILE A 11 1.97 15.01 3.57
CA ILE A 11 1.78 13.94 2.57
C ILE A 11 2.79 12.82 2.78
N PHE A 12 4.08 13.14 2.98
CA PHE A 12 5.11 12.12 3.22
C PHE A 12 4.88 11.32 4.50
N ARG A 13 4.36 11.95 5.56
CA ARG A 13 3.98 11.25 6.79
C ARG A 13 2.84 10.27 6.50
N ASN A 14 1.79 10.73 5.80
CA ASN A 14 0.64 9.88 5.46
C ASN A 14 1.04 8.69 4.56
N ILE A 15 1.91 8.92 3.57
CA ILE A 15 2.47 7.83 2.74
C ILE A 15 3.27 6.84 3.59
N ARG A 16 4.11 7.34 4.51
CA ARG A 16 4.91 6.49 5.38
C ARG A 16 4.03 5.63 6.27
N ASP A 17 3.02 6.24 6.90
CA ASP A 17 2.13 5.56 7.82
C ASP A 17 1.30 4.50 7.09
N ASP A 18 0.80 4.82 5.89
CA ASP A 18 0.14 3.86 5.00
C ASP A 18 1.07 2.69 4.61
N PHE A 19 2.32 2.98 4.25
CA PHE A 19 3.29 1.95 3.91
C PHE A 19 3.59 1.03 5.09
N VAL A 20 3.82 1.59 6.29
CA VAL A 20 4.10 0.81 7.50
C VAL A 20 2.88 -0.03 7.89
N ALA A 21 1.68 0.55 7.85
CA ALA A 21 0.46 -0.17 8.15
C ALA A 21 0.29 -1.39 7.24
N ASN A 22 0.56 -1.24 5.94
CA ASN A 22 0.20 -2.25 4.94
C ASN A 22 1.29 -3.24 4.56
N PHE A 23 2.57 -2.92 4.80
CA PHE A 23 3.67 -3.84 4.56
C PHE A 23 4.30 -4.39 5.83
N VAL A 24 4.24 -3.65 6.94
CA VAL A 24 4.86 -4.08 8.21
C VAL A 24 3.83 -4.72 9.14
N THR A 25 2.67 -4.09 9.31
CA THR A 25 1.68 -4.56 10.30
C THR A 25 0.61 -5.49 9.74
N ARG A 26 0.27 -5.35 8.45
CA ARG A 26 -0.76 -6.14 7.78
C ARG A 26 -0.20 -6.83 6.54
N LEU A 27 -0.88 -7.88 6.08
CA LEU A 27 -0.55 -8.52 4.82
C LEU A 27 -0.89 -7.56 3.65
N PRO A 28 0.02 -7.36 2.68
CA PRO A 28 -0.13 -6.36 1.62
C PRO A 28 -1.31 -6.58 0.65
N LEU A 29 -2.08 -7.66 0.83
CA LEU A 29 -3.30 -8.00 0.09
C LEU A 29 -4.58 -7.34 0.63
N LEU A 30 -4.52 -6.66 1.78
CA LEU A 30 -5.73 -6.17 2.44
C LEU A 30 -6.55 -5.22 1.55
N LEU A 31 -5.92 -4.41 0.70
CA LEU A 31 -6.62 -3.45 -0.17
C LEU A 31 -7.54 -4.13 -1.22
N VAL A 32 -7.26 -5.39 -1.58
CA VAL A 32 -8.12 -6.19 -2.47
C VAL A 32 -9.29 -6.79 -1.70
N LEU A 33 -9.10 -7.08 -0.42
CA LEU A 33 -10.08 -7.73 0.45
C LEU A 33 -11.00 -6.72 1.15
N ASP A 34 -10.50 -5.51 1.40
CA ASP A 34 -11.16 -4.43 2.11
C ASP A 34 -10.79 -3.08 1.46
N PRO A 35 -11.52 -2.65 0.41
CA PRO A 35 -11.26 -1.40 -0.29
C PRO A 35 -11.49 -0.17 0.61
N ASP A 36 -12.29 -0.31 1.66
CA ASP A 36 -12.57 0.76 2.63
C ASP A 36 -11.37 1.01 3.57
N SER A 37 -10.37 0.11 3.56
CA SER A 37 -9.10 0.30 4.29
C SER A 37 -8.12 1.26 3.59
N PHE A 38 -8.47 1.79 2.43
CA PHE A 38 -7.64 2.77 1.71
C PHE A 38 -7.86 4.18 2.25
N GLU A 39 -6.88 4.69 2.99
CA GLU A 39 -6.83 6.10 3.40
C GLU A 39 -6.02 6.90 2.36
N PRO A 40 -6.63 7.85 1.63
CA PRO A 40 -5.96 8.59 0.55
C PRO A 40 -4.91 9.56 1.11
N PRO A 41 -3.60 9.33 0.90
CA PRO A 41 -2.56 10.10 1.57
C PRO A 41 -2.48 11.56 1.10
N PHE A 42 -2.78 11.83 -0.18
CA PHE A 42 -2.67 13.16 -0.76
C PHE A 42 -3.89 14.03 -0.42
N THR A 43 -5.10 13.50 -0.59
CA THR A 43 -6.33 14.24 -0.24
C THR A 43 -6.44 14.47 1.27
N ASN A 44 -6.07 13.48 2.11
CA ASN A 44 -6.04 13.67 3.57
C ASN A 44 -4.98 14.72 3.96
N GLY A 45 -3.79 14.68 3.34
CA GLY A 45 -2.74 15.67 3.60
C GLY A 45 -3.15 17.09 3.22
N LEU A 46 -3.92 17.25 2.12
CA LEU A 46 -4.53 18.53 1.75
C LEU A 46 -5.55 19.00 2.80
N ASN A 47 -6.45 18.11 3.23
CA ASN A 47 -7.48 18.45 4.21
C ASN A 47 -6.87 18.88 5.55
N ASP A 48 -5.89 18.14 6.06
CA ASP A 48 -5.16 18.48 7.28
C ASP A 48 -4.43 19.83 7.16
N PHE A 49 -3.88 20.12 5.98
CA PHE A 49 -3.23 21.40 5.71
C PHE A 49 -4.24 22.56 5.66
N LEU A 50 -5.40 22.36 5.05
CA LEU A 50 -6.46 23.36 4.98
C LEU A 50 -7.07 23.64 6.36
N GLU A 51 -7.21 22.61 7.19
CA GLU A 51 -7.62 22.72 8.59
C GLU A 51 -6.57 23.48 9.41
N MET A 52 -5.29 23.14 9.28
CA MET A 52 -4.20 23.86 9.97
C MET A 52 -4.09 25.32 9.54
N ALA A 53 -4.48 25.64 8.30
CA ALA A 53 -4.53 26.99 7.78
C ALA A 53 -5.81 27.76 8.18
N ASN A 54 -6.76 27.15 8.91
CA ASN A 54 -8.10 27.66 9.19
C ASN A 54 -8.88 28.08 7.92
N LEU A 55 -8.45 27.65 6.73
CA LEU A 55 -9.06 28.03 5.46
C LEU A 55 -10.43 27.38 5.25
N THR A 56 -10.72 26.28 5.96
CA THR A 56 -12.03 25.65 6.02
C THR A 56 -13.07 26.54 6.72
N THR A 57 -12.67 27.30 7.75
CA THR A 57 -13.57 28.20 8.51
C THR A 57 -13.77 29.58 7.88
N VAL A 58 -12.85 30.00 6.99
CA VAL A 58 -12.96 31.29 6.29
C VAL A 58 -13.98 31.23 5.14
N ALA A 59 -14.29 30.04 4.62
CA ALA A 59 -15.41 29.86 3.69
C ALA A 59 -16.78 30.10 4.36
N ASP A 60 -16.89 29.87 5.67
CA ASP A 60 -18.14 30.01 6.42
C ASP A 60 -18.28 31.35 7.17
N SER A 61 -17.21 32.14 7.29
CA SER A 61 -17.17 33.35 8.11
C SER A 61 -16.84 34.61 7.31
N GLU A 62 -17.82 35.51 7.25
CA GLU A 62 -17.78 36.94 6.89
C GLU A 62 -18.21 37.35 5.47
N LEU A 63 -19.54 37.39 5.35
CA LEU A 63 -20.34 38.30 4.54
C LEU A 63 -19.94 39.78 4.75
N SER A 64 -18.91 40.27 4.06
CA SER A 64 -18.59 41.70 4.05
C SER A 64 -17.74 42.08 2.82
N SER A 65 -18.28 42.96 1.97
CA SER A 65 -17.67 43.56 0.75
C SER A 65 -17.68 42.70 -0.53
N GLY A 66 -18.39 43.18 -1.56
CA GLY A 66 -18.57 42.48 -2.85
C GLY A 66 -17.30 42.27 -3.70
N LYS A 67 -16.16 42.86 -3.32
CA LYS A 67 -14.85 42.51 -3.91
C LYS A 67 -14.26 41.27 -3.27
N ASP A 68 -14.48 41.06 -1.98
CA ASP A 68 -13.92 39.93 -1.24
C ASP A 68 -14.62 38.63 -1.62
N TYR A 69 -15.92 38.69 -1.97
CA TYR A 69 -16.66 37.55 -2.54
C TYR A 69 -16.00 36.92 -3.77
N VAL A 70 -15.54 37.74 -4.73
CA VAL A 70 -14.89 37.22 -5.96
C VAL A 70 -13.57 36.55 -5.63
N TYR A 71 -12.79 37.10 -4.69
CA TYR A 71 -11.54 36.48 -4.25
C TYR A 71 -11.79 35.16 -3.51
N TYR A 72 -12.79 35.09 -2.63
CA TYR A 72 -13.14 33.85 -1.93
C TYR A 72 -13.63 32.76 -2.89
N THR A 73 -14.50 33.10 -3.84
CA THR A 73 -14.98 32.16 -4.86
C THR A 73 -13.82 31.63 -5.73
N ILE A 74 -12.85 32.48 -6.11
CA ILE A 74 -11.68 32.03 -6.88
C ILE A 74 -10.80 31.07 -6.06
N ILE A 75 -10.60 31.34 -4.77
CA ILE A 75 -9.82 30.47 -3.87
C ILE A 75 -10.52 29.12 -3.69
N GLU A 76 -11.85 29.11 -3.53
CA GLU A 76 -12.64 27.88 -3.42
C GLU A 76 -12.52 27.00 -4.67
N TYR A 77 -12.68 27.58 -5.87
CA TYR A 77 -12.48 26.84 -7.11
C TYR A 77 -11.04 26.34 -7.29
N ALA A 78 -10.04 27.10 -6.83
CA ALA A 78 -8.65 26.66 -6.84
C ALA A 78 -8.42 25.47 -5.90
N ILE A 79 -9.03 25.47 -4.71
CA ILE A 79 -8.97 24.35 -3.76
C ILE A 79 -9.65 23.11 -4.35
N LEU A 80 -10.83 23.26 -4.97
CA LEU A 80 -11.54 22.16 -5.63
C LEU A 80 -10.74 21.57 -6.79
N LEU A 81 -10.08 22.40 -7.60
CA LEU A 81 -9.21 21.93 -8.66
C LEU A 81 -7.98 21.20 -8.11
N LEU A 82 -7.41 21.70 -7.01
CA LEU A 82 -6.28 21.07 -6.34
C LEU A 82 -6.68 19.73 -5.70
N SER A 83 -7.87 19.62 -5.10
CA SER A 83 -8.38 18.35 -4.56
C SER A 83 -8.63 17.33 -5.66
N LEU A 84 -9.13 17.74 -6.84
CA LEU A 84 -9.27 16.87 -8.00
C LEU A 84 -7.91 16.30 -8.44
N VAL A 85 -6.88 17.14 -8.49
CA VAL A 85 -5.51 16.72 -8.85
C VAL A 85 -4.96 15.74 -7.82
N PHE A 86 -5.14 16.01 -6.52
CA PHE A 86 -4.68 15.11 -5.47
C PHE A 86 -5.44 13.78 -5.43
N ALA A 87 -6.74 13.78 -5.71
CA ALA A 87 -7.50 12.54 -5.89
C ALA A 87 -6.93 11.69 -7.04
N GLY A 88 -6.49 12.33 -8.13
CA GLY A 88 -5.77 11.66 -9.21
C GLY A 88 -4.45 11.01 -8.75
N PHE A 89 -3.69 11.70 -7.90
CA PHE A 89 -2.47 11.15 -7.30
C PHE A 89 -2.76 10.00 -6.33
N ASP A 90 -3.86 10.06 -5.57
CA ASP A 90 -4.30 8.97 -4.70
C ASP A 90 -4.60 7.69 -5.50
N ILE A 91 -5.24 7.81 -6.67
CA ILE A 91 -5.49 6.67 -7.57
C ILE A 91 -4.17 6.07 -8.07
N LEU A 92 -3.25 6.91 -8.55
CA LEU A 92 -1.93 6.46 -9.02
C LEU A 92 -1.15 5.77 -7.91
N TYR A 93 -1.20 6.32 -6.69
CA TYR A 93 -0.56 5.73 -5.52
C TYR A 93 -1.18 4.37 -5.16
N SER A 94 -2.51 4.26 -5.17
CA SER A 94 -3.22 3.00 -4.94
C SER A 94 -2.81 1.93 -5.98
N MET A 95 -2.73 2.29 -7.26
CA MET A 95 -2.24 1.38 -8.31
C MET A 95 -0.80 0.93 -8.08
N LEU A 96 0.09 1.86 -7.73
CA LEU A 96 1.49 1.55 -7.43
C LEU A 96 1.60 0.61 -6.23
N ARG A 97 0.82 0.87 -5.18
CA ARG A 97 0.75 0.02 -3.99
C ARG A 97 0.30 -1.40 -4.33
N LEU A 98 -0.77 -1.56 -5.13
CA LEU A 98 -1.24 -2.88 -5.58
C LEU A 98 -0.19 -3.63 -6.41
N CYS A 99 0.54 -2.93 -7.29
CA CYS A 99 1.62 -3.52 -8.06
C CYS A 99 2.73 -4.06 -7.15
N MET A 100 3.16 -3.26 -6.16
CA MET A 100 4.16 -3.68 -5.18
C MET A 100 3.69 -4.90 -4.39
N SER A 101 2.45 -4.90 -3.90
CA SER A 101 1.85 -6.04 -3.21
C SER A 101 1.88 -7.32 -4.06
N ALA A 102 1.47 -7.22 -5.33
CA ALA A 102 1.44 -8.35 -6.26
C ALA A 102 2.83 -8.95 -6.49
N VAL A 103 3.86 -8.11 -6.65
CA VAL A 103 5.25 -8.55 -6.80
C VAL A 103 5.74 -9.31 -5.57
N PHE A 104 5.48 -8.78 -4.36
CA PHE A 104 5.89 -9.42 -3.11
C PHE A 104 5.25 -10.81 -2.94
N ILE A 105 3.94 -10.92 -3.18
CA ILE A 105 3.22 -12.18 -3.05
C ILE A 105 3.63 -13.17 -4.13
N GLY A 106 3.80 -12.70 -5.37
CA GLY A 106 4.30 -13.54 -6.47
C GLY A 106 5.67 -14.13 -6.16
N CYS A 107 6.58 -13.34 -5.58
CA CYS A 107 7.89 -13.81 -5.14
C CYS A 107 7.78 -14.88 -4.04
N LEU A 108 6.96 -14.64 -3.01
CA LEU A 108 6.73 -15.61 -1.94
C LEU A 108 6.17 -16.94 -2.46
N ILE A 109 5.16 -16.90 -3.32
CA ILE A 109 4.56 -18.10 -3.93
C ILE A 109 5.60 -18.85 -4.76
N SER A 110 6.43 -18.14 -5.54
CA SER A 110 7.49 -18.74 -6.35
C SER A 110 8.51 -19.48 -5.49
N VAL A 111 8.97 -18.87 -4.39
CA VAL A 111 9.93 -19.50 -3.46
C VAL A 111 9.31 -20.72 -2.79
N LEU A 112 8.06 -20.65 -2.34
CA LEU A 112 7.36 -21.81 -1.76
C LEU A 112 7.20 -22.95 -2.78
N GLY A 113 6.82 -22.62 -4.02
CA GLY A 113 6.75 -23.58 -5.12
C GLY A 113 8.10 -24.25 -5.40
N PHE A 114 9.18 -23.49 -5.42
CA PHE A 114 10.52 -24.04 -5.57
C PHE A 114 10.91 -24.97 -4.41
N CYS A 115 10.71 -24.54 -3.16
CA CYS A 115 11.03 -25.33 -1.98
C CYS A 115 10.23 -26.64 -1.92
N THR A 116 8.94 -26.61 -2.26
CA THR A 116 8.09 -27.82 -2.28
C THR A 116 8.54 -28.81 -3.35
N ILE A 117 8.80 -28.35 -4.58
CA ILE A 117 9.34 -29.21 -5.65
C ILE A 117 10.68 -29.81 -5.23
N TRP A 118 11.58 -28.99 -4.68
CA TRP A 118 12.89 -29.43 -4.21
C TRP A 118 12.79 -30.49 -3.10
N LEU A 119 11.89 -30.31 -2.13
CA LEU A 119 11.64 -31.29 -1.07
C LEU A 119 11.10 -32.61 -1.63
N ILE A 120 10.12 -32.56 -2.54
CA ILE A 120 9.54 -33.76 -3.18
C ILE A 120 10.62 -34.54 -3.93
N VAL A 121 11.46 -33.86 -4.71
CA VAL A 121 12.56 -34.50 -5.45
C VAL A 121 13.57 -35.13 -4.49
N THR A 122 13.93 -34.42 -3.42
CA THR A 122 14.90 -34.90 -2.42
C THR A 122 14.37 -36.14 -1.69
N ILE A 123 13.11 -36.10 -1.24
CA ILE A 123 12.43 -37.21 -0.58
C ILE A 123 12.37 -38.41 -1.53
N THR A 124 11.88 -38.24 -2.75
CA THR A 124 11.78 -39.32 -3.75
C THR A 124 13.14 -39.95 -4.06
N ARG A 125 14.19 -39.13 -4.18
CA ARG A 125 15.56 -39.62 -4.45
C ARG A 125 16.13 -40.39 -3.26
N ARG A 126 15.86 -39.95 -2.03
CA ARG A 126 16.30 -40.62 -0.80
C ARG A 126 15.51 -41.91 -0.52
N TRP A 127 14.22 -41.95 -0.82
CA TRP A 127 13.39 -43.17 -0.71
C TRP A 127 13.89 -44.29 -1.62
N LYS A 128 14.35 -43.97 -2.83
CA LYS A 128 14.96 -44.96 -3.73
C LYS A 128 16.21 -45.61 -3.13
N LEU A 129 16.95 -44.88 -2.31
CA LEU A 129 18.16 -45.36 -1.64
C LEU A 129 17.79 -46.26 -0.45
N ILE A 130 16.78 -45.87 0.32
CA ILE A 130 16.24 -46.67 1.43
C ILE A 130 15.67 -47.99 0.91
N SER A 131 14.88 -47.97 -0.17
CA SER A 131 14.32 -49.20 -0.75
C SER A 131 15.39 -50.12 -1.34
N MET A 132 16.48 -49.58 -1.89
CA MET A 132 17.64 -50.38 -2.33
C MET A 132 18.36 -51.05 -1.15
N ILE A 133 18.55 -50.35 -0.03
CA ILE A 133 19.19 -50.92 1.17
C ILE A 133 18.35 -52.04 1.76
N ILE A 134 17.02 -51.83 1.89
CA ILE A 134 16.10 -52.85 2.39
C ILE A 134 16.16 -54.08 1.48
N ARG A 135 16.10 -53.89 0.15
CA ARG A 135 16.17 -54.99 -0.80
C ARG A 135 17.49 -55.76 -0.67
N ASN A 136 18.63 -55.09 -0.58
CA ASN A 136 19.92 -55.78 -0.45
C ASN A 136 20.04 -56.55 0.88
N ASN A 137 19.55 -56.00 1.99
CA ASN A 137 19.54 -56.70 3.28
C ASN A 137 18.62 -57.94 3.28
N GLU A 138 17.49 -57.91 2.56
CA GLU A 138 16.61 -59.08 2.43
C GLU A 138 17.25 -60.23 1.64
N PHE A 139 18.21 -59.96 0.74
CA PHE A 139 18.89 -60.99 -0.06
C PHE A 139 20.23 -61.47 0.50
N GLU A 140 20.84 -60.76 1.47
CA GLU A 140 22.09 -61.23 2.13
C GLU A 140 21.85 -62.36 3.16
N GLY A 141 20.61 -62.54 3.63
CA GLY A 141 20.25 -63.58 4.61
C GLY A 141 19.74 -64.90 4.03
N VAL A 142 19.66 -65.04 2.69
CA VAL A 142 19.22 -66.27 2.01
C VAL A 142 20.43 -66.95 1.39
N TRP A 143 21.19 -67.67 2.21
CA TRP A 143 22.18 -68.68 1.78
C TRP A 143 21.94 -69.97 2.55
#